data_AF-D7PDR8-F1
#
_entry.id   AF-D7PDR8-F1
#
_cell.length_a   1.000
_cell.length_b   1.000
_cell.length_c   1.000
_cell.angle_alpha   90.00
_cell.angle_beta   90.00
_cell.angle_gamma   90.00
#
_symmetry.space_group_name_H-M   'P 1'
#
loop_
_entity.id
_entity.type
_entity.pdbx_description
1 polymer ?
#
loop_
_entity_poly.entity_id
_entity_poly.type
_entity_poly.pdbx_seq_one_letter_code
_entity_poly.pdbx_strand_id
1 'polypeptide(L)'
;MGGREKFEKHVRNLQQGASTQVWAAVSEHFEQGIGPRYLEDVGEMGMKPAGAAILDPGHGEHACDREPEERLWHLSCQVTGIEHDD
;
A
#
# COMPACT_ATOMS: atom_id res chain seq x y z
N MET A 1 24.48 0.19 -10.94
CA MET A 1 23.92 -0.91 -11.76
C MET A 1 23.46 -2.00 -10.81
N GLY A 2 22.16 -2.28 -10.75
CA GLY A 2 21.59 -3.35 -9.91
C GLY A 2 20.27 -3.90 -10.46
N GLY A 3 20.01 -3.70 -11.76
CA GLY A 3 18.68 -3.91 -12.35
C GLY A 3 18.21 -5.36 -12.32
N ARG A 4 19.09 -6.32 -12.63
CA ARG A 4 18.71 -7.73 -12.72
C ARG A 4 18.58 -8.43 -11.37
N GLU A 5 19.58 -8.28 -10.50
CA GLU A 5 19.58 -8.90 -9.17
C GLU A 5 18.48 -8.33 -8.27
N LYS A 6 18.27 -7.01 -8.27
CA LYS A 6 17.13 -6.42 -7.54
C LYS A 6 15.81 -6.95 -8.10
N PHE A 7 15.66 -7.06 -9.41
CA PHE A 7 14.43 -7.55 -10.03
C PHE A 7 14.14 -9.01 -9.68
N GLU A 8 15.15 -9.89 -9.74
CA GLU A 8 15.01 -11.30 -9.37
C GLU A 8 14.54 -11.47 -7.92
N LYS A 9 15.01 -10.62 -7.00
CA LYS A 9 14.56 -10.60 -5.61
C LYS A 9 13.14 -10.06 -5.42
N HIS A 10 12.54 -9.41 -6.42
CA HIS A 10 11.16 -8.89 -6.37
C HIS A 10 10.14 -9.84 -7.02
N VAL A 11 10.59 -10.82 -7.81
CA VAL A 11 9.68 -11.83 -8.36
C VAL A 11 9.21 -12.72 -7.21
N ARG A 12 7.89 -12.89 -7.11
CA ARG A 12 7.22 -13.71 -6.09
C ARG A 12 6.52 -14.88 -6.78
N ASN A 13 6.51 -16.05 -6.13
CA ASN A 13 5.58 -17.11 -6.53
C ASN A 13 4.15 -16.79 -6.06
N LEU A 14 3.16 -17.61 -6.43
CA LEU A 14 1.76 -17.35 -6.10
C LEU A 14 1.51 -17.25 -4.59
N GLN A 15 2.11 -18.13 -3.80
CA GLN A 15 1.95 -18.17 -2.35
C GLN A 15 2.55 -16.92 -1.68
N GLN A 16 3.74 -16.50 -2.13
CA GLN A 16 4.40 -15.30 -1.64
C GLN A 16 3.71 -14.01 -2.11
N GLY A 17 3.11 -14.02 -3.30
CA GLY A 17 2.29 -12.90 -3.77
C GLY A 17 1.03 -12.71 -2.94
N ALA A 18 0.43 -13.82 -2.46
CA ALA A 18 -0.76 -13.80 -1.64
C ALA A 18 -0.52 -13.57 -0.14
N SER A 19 0.71 -13.76 0.35
CA SER A 19 0.98 -13.84 1.78
C SER A 19 0.62 -12.57 2.54
N THR A 20 0.90 -11.39 1.96
CA THR A 20 0.62 -10.10 2.61
C THR A 20 -0.88 -9.89 2.78
N GLN A 21 -1.70 -10.19 1.76
CA GLN A 21 -3.15 -10.04 1.90
C GLN A 21 -3.78 -11.07 2.84
N VAL A 22 -3.24 -12.30 2.88
CA VAL A 22 -3.70 -13.33 3.82
C VAL A 22 -3.40 -12.88 5.25
N TRP A 23 -2.17 -12.40 5.51
CA TRP A 23 -1.80 -11.88 6.82
C TRP A 23 -2.69 -10.70 7.25
N ALA A 24 -2.90 -9.72 6.35
CA ALA A 24 -3.75 -8.57 6.61
C ALA A 24 -5.20 -8.95 6.95
N ALA A 25 -5.75 -9.97 6.27
CA ALA A 25 -7.15 -10.36 6.40
C ALA A 25 -7.45 -11.25 7.62
N VAL A 26 -6.46 -11.98 8.15
CA VAL A 26 -6.71 -13.01 9.19
C VAL A 26 -5.97 -12.78 10.50
N SER A 27 -5.06 -11.80 10.55
CA SER A 27 -4.26 -11.56 11.76
C SER A 27 -5.01 -10.71 12.78
N GLU A 28 -5.08 -11.21 14.02
CA GLU A 28 -5.58 -10.46 15.18
C GLU A 28 -4.82 -9.14 15.43
N HIS A 29 -3.61 -9.01 14.86
CA HIS A 29 -2.78 -7.80 14.94
C HIS A 29 -3.50 -6.53 14.45
N PHE A 30 -4.44 -6.64 13.52
CA PHE A 30 -5.12 -5.48 12.92
C PHE A 30 -6.51 -5.18 13.50
N GLU A 31 -7.03 -6.01 14.39
CA GLU A 31 -8.39 -5.91 14.92
C GLU A 31 -8.63 -4.65 15.77
N GLN A 32 -7.59 -4.07 16.38
CA GLN A 32 -7.70 -2.95 17.32
C GLN A 32 -7.70 -1.57 16.66
N GLY A 33 -8.01 -1.46 15.37
CA GLY A 33 -8.11 -0.18 14.67
C GLY A 33 -6.76 0.52 14.48
N ILE A 34 -5.67 -0.23 14.27
CA ILE A 34 -4.28 0.27 14.16
C ILE A 34 -4.01 1.00 12.82
N GLY A 35 -5.04 1.22 12.00
CA GLY A 35 -4.95 1.84 10.68
C GLY A 35 -4.89 3.39 10.69
N PRO A 36 -4.35 4.02 9.62
CA PRO A 36 -3.89 3.38 8.38
C PRO A 36 -2.47 2.78 8.49
N ARG A 37 -2.26 1.65 7.81
CA ARG A 37 -0.97 0.95 7.66
C ARG A 37 -0.79 0.46 6.22
N TYR A 38 0.37 0.73 5.64
CA TYR A 38 0.79 0.13 4.37
C TYR A 38 1.56 -1.16 4.65
N LEU A 39 1.25 -2.21 3.91
CA LEU A 39 1.87 -3.52 4.08
C LEU A 39 2.60 -3.94 2.80
N GLU A 40 3.80 -4.50 2.95
CA GLU A 40 4.60 -5.07 1.87
C GLU A 40 5.38 -6.26 2.42
N ASP A 41 5.48 -7.34 1.65
CA ASP A 41 6.30 -8.52 1.97
C ASP A 41 6.07 -9.09 3.39
N VAL A 42 4.80 -9.14 3.84
CA VAL A 42 4.40 -9.57 5.19
C VAL A 42 5.01 -8.70 6.31
N GLY A 43 5.08 -7.40 6.08
CA GLY A 43 5.52 -6.41 7.07
C GLY A 43 4.77 -5.08 6.95
N GLU A 44 4.76 -4.32 8.05
CA GLU A 44 4.32 -2.92 8.05
C GLU A 44 5.43 -2.02 7.46
N MET A 45 5.03 -1.11 6.57
CA MET A 45 5.95 -0.26 5.84
C MET A 45 5.74 1.22 6.13
N GLY A 46 6.85 1.90 6.36
CA GLY A 46 6.91 3.36 6.46
C GLY A 46 7.02 4.04 5.10
N MET A 47 7.18 5.36 5.15
CA MET A 47 7.41 6.19 3.97
C MET A 47 8.76 5.85 3.34
N LYS A 48 8.83 5.81 2.01
CA LYS A 48 10.10 5.64 1.30
C LYS A 48 11.04 6.80 1.64
N PRO A 49 12.35 6.55 1.84
CA PRO A 49 13.31 7.64 1.99
C PRO A 49 13.40 8.47 0.71
N ALA A 50 13.78 9.75 0.84
CA ALA A 50 14.01 10.61 -0.30
C ALA A 50 15.07 10.00 -1.24
N GLY A 51 14.77 9.95 -2.54
CA GLY A 51 15.65 9.35 -3.55
C GLY A 51 15.57 7.81 -3.63
N ALA A 52 14.62 7.17 -2.94
CA ALA A 52 14.34 5.75 -3.09
C ALA A 52 14.06 5.36 -4.55
N ALA A 53 14.59 4.23 -4.98
CA ALA A 53 14.28 3.66 -6.28
C ALA A 53 12.86 3.09 -6.31
N ILE A 54 12.36 2.82 -7.53
CA ILE A 54 10.99 2.31 -7.73
C ILE A 54 10.73 0.98 -6.97
N LEU A 55 11.76 0.13 -6.88
CA LEU A 55 11.72 -1.16 -6.19
C LEU A 55 12.21 -1.09 -4.73
N ASP A 56 12.55 0.09 -4.21
CA ASP A 56 12.86 0.17 -2.79
C ASP A 56 11.53 0.17 -2.00
N PRO A 57 11.45 -0.50 -0.84
CA PRO A 57 10.18 -0.78 -0.17
C PRO A 57 9.59 0.45 0.51
N GLY A 58 8.27 0.49 0.68
CA GLY A 58 7.54 1.59 1.34
C GLY A 58 6.56 2.34 0.44
N HIS A 59 5.89 3.34 1.00
CA HIS A 59 4.89 4.16 0.30
C HIS A 59 5.43 5.58 0.01
N GLY A 60 4.87 6.23 -1.02
CA GLY A 60 5.21 7.61 -1.36
C GLY A 60 4.62 8.59 -0.35
N GLU A 61 5.19 9.80 -0.25
CA GLU A 61 4.73 10.85 0.68
C GLU A 61 3.23 11.20 0.50
N HIS A 62 2.75 11.17 -0.73
CA HIS A 62 1.35 11.48 -1.08
C HIS A 62 0.33 10.44 -0.58
N ALA A 63 0.77 9.25 -0.16
CA ALA A 63 -0.11 8.12 0.08
C ALA A 63 -0.92 8.22 1.39
N CYS A 64 -0.59 9.19 2.26
CA CYS A 64 -1.32 9.51 3.50
C CYS A 64 -1.69 11.02 3.58
N ASP A 65 -1.83 11.69 2.43
CA ASP A 65 -2.22 13.10 2.37
C ASP A 65 -3.75 13.24 2.30
N ARG A 66 -4.33 13.88 3.32
CA ARG A 66 -5.78 13.93 3.56
C ARG A 66 -6.53 14.81 2.56
N GLU A 67 -5.97 15.94 2.15
CA GLU A 67 -6.63 16.84 1.20
C GLU A 67 -6.82 16.20 -0.19
N PRO A 68 -5.78 15.66 -0.85
CA PRO A 68 -5.94 14.97 -2.12
C PRO A 68 -6.68 13.64 -1.98
N GLU A 69 -6.63 12.96 -0.83
CA GLU A 69 -7.40 11.74 -0.56
C GLU A 69 -8.92 12.02 -0.57
N GLU A 70 -9.37 13.01 0.20
CA GLU A 70 -10.77 13.46 0.22
C GLU A 70 -11.24 13.89 -1.18
N ARG A 71 -10.41 14.67 -1.89
CA ARG A 71 -10.72 15.11 -3.25
C ARG A 71 -10.83 13.93 -4.23
N LEU A 72 -9.96 12.93 -4.11
CA LEU A 72 -9.99 11.73 -4.95
C LEU A 72 -11.23 10.88 -4.64
N TRP A 73 -11.62 10.79 -3.37
CA TRP A 73 -12.83 10.08 -2.96
C TRP A 73 -14.09 10.73 -3.57
N HIS A 74 -14.25 12.05 -3.42
CA HIS A 74 -15.38 12.77 -4.02
C HIS A 74 -15.47 12.58 -5.54
N LEU A 75 -14.34 12.70 -6.25
CA LEU A 75 -14.28 12.45 -7.69
C LEU A 75 -14.65 10.99 -8.04
N SER A 76 -14.21 10.03 -7.24
CA SER A 76 -14.50 8.61 -7.45
C SER A 76 -15.99 8.33 -7.30
N CYS A 77 -16.64 8.89 -6.27
CA CYS A 77 -18.09 8.82 -6.08
C CYS A 77 -18.85 9.41 -7.28
N GLN A 78 -18.46 10.61 -7.74
CA GLN A 78 -19.07 11.24 -8.92
C GLN A 78 -18.97 10.37 -10.18
N VAL A 79 -17.80 9.80 -10.45
CA VAL A 79 -17.56 8.98 -11.66
C VAL A 79 -18.27 7.63 -11.59
N THR A 80 -18.41 7.06 -10.39
CA THR A 80 -19.05 5.75 -10.19
C THR A 80 -20.55 5.85 -9.92
N GLY A 81 -21.09 7.05 -9.71
CA GLY A 81 -22.50 7.28 -9.36
C GLY A 81 -22.86 6.83 -7.95
N ILE A 82 -21.87 6.70 -7.06
CA ILE A 82 -22.08 6.40 -5.65
C ILE A 82 -22.43 7.71 -4.94
N GLU A 83 -23.52 7.70 -4.17
CA GLU A 83 -23.89 8.84 -3.32
C GLU A 83 -22.82 9.04 -2.25
N HIS A 84 -22.34 10.28 -2.14
CA HIS A 84 -21.43 10.71 -1.08
C HIS A 84 -22.24 11.52 -0.08
N ASP A 85 -22.53 10.92 1.08
CA ASP A 85 -23.07 11.64 2.22
C ASP A 85 -21.88 12.29 2.96
N ASP A 86 -21.80 13.61 2.94
CA ASP A 86 -20.83 14.40 3.73
C ASP A 86 -21.17 14.36 5.23
#